data_AF-A0A1H8JLH4-F1
#
_entry.id   AF-A0A1H8JLH4-F1
#
_cell.length_a   1.000
_cell.length_b   1.000
_cell.length_c   1.000
_cell.angle_alpha   90.00
_cell.angle_beta   90.00
_cell.angle_gamma   90.00
#
_symmetry.space_group_name_H-M   'P 1'
#
loop_
_entity.id
_entity.type
_entity.pdbx_description
1 polymer ?
#
loop_
_entity_poly.entity_id
_entity_poly.type
_entity_poly.pdbx_seq_one_letter_code
_entity_poly.pdbx_strand_id
1 'polypeptide(L)'
;MSRDLNVEEALKILKEFYITDSIQMLSRWIREGSIVASRTDNRKDGWRITIENLYEFIEKKRPGWPRILALYKQDIDELELEPDINEEFNRLATKTETNEEGGKTVENPINENSRELGDENTTLNASTNNYEQEKSIVQSTDLDILKKQVEELKLQQGKIELTSNNSIKEIEQYLKEHQSKIFSEIDQLRQKLTALDQMENQLKKYIDDSISKTKHKKENKTQVNKNQMSLPGVGKEEEWETENQ
;
A
#
# COMPACT_ATOMS: atom_id res chain seq x y z
N MET A 1 7.21 5.56 17.71
CA MET A 1 7.78 6.72 18.44
C MET A 1 8.22 7.70 17.36
N SER A 2 7.42 8.73 17.10
CA SER A 2 7.79 9.75 16.11
C SER A 2 8.79 10.69 16.74
N ARG A 3 10.00 10.70 16.20
CA ARG A 3 11.07 11.57 16.67
C ARG A 3 10.94 12.90 15.93
N ASP A 4 10.90 13.99 16.68
CA ASP A 4 10.86 15.33 16.11
C ASP A 4 12.28 15.81 15.82
N LEU A 5 12.49 16.31 14.60
CA LEU A 5 13.74 16.88 14.15
C LEU A 5 13.69 18.40 14.20
N ASN A 6 14.85 18.99 14.47
CA ASN A 6 15.05 20.41 14.27
C ASN A 6 15.31 20.74 12.78
N VAL A 7 15.27 22.02 12.42
CA VAL A 7 15.46 22.46 11.02
C VAL A 7 16.84 22.09 10.48
N GLU A 8 17.89 22.11 11.31
CA GLU A 8 19.26 21.80 10.91
C GLU A 8 19.46 20.29 10.68
N GLU A 9 18.88 19.45 11.53
CA GLU A 9 18.83 18.00 11.41
C GLU A 9 18.06 17.60 10.16
N ALA A 10 16.91 18.23 9.92
CA ALA A 10 16.15 18.04 8.69
C ALA A 10 16.96 18.45 7.45
N LEU A 11 17.73 19.54 7.53
CA LEU A 11 18.60 19.98 6.44
C LEU A 11 19.71 18.98 6.15
N LYS A 12 20.35 18.41 7.18
CA LYS A 12 21.37 17.35 7.01
C LYS A 12 20.80 16.17 6.24
N ILE A 13 19.61 15.70 6.63
CA ILE A 13 18.93 14.60 5.95
C ILE A 13 18.61 14.98 4.49
N LEU A 14 18.06 16.16 4.24
CA LEU A 14 17.76 16.61 2.87
C LEU A 14 19.02 16.77 1.99
N LYS A 15 20.16 17.11 2.60
CA LYS A 15 21.45 17.17 1.93
C LYS A 15 21.94 15.76 1.56
N GLU A 16 21.81 14.79 2.45
CA GLU A 16 22.11 13.38 2.16
C GLU A 16 21.26 12.82 1.00
N PHE A 17 20.00 13.26 0.90
CA PHE A 17 19.12 12.89 -0.22
C PHE A 17 19.32 13.75 -1.48
N TYR A 18 20.32 14.65 -1.51
CA TYR A 18 20.62 15.55 -2.63
C TYR A 18 19.41 16.38 -3.09
N ILE A 19 18.59 16.82 -2.14
CA ILE A 19 17.40 17.65 -2.41
C ILE A 19 17.75 19.13 -2.29
N THR A 20 18.36 19.53 -1.17
CA THR A 20 18.81 20.91 -0.95
C THR A 20 19.88 20.96 0.12
N ASP A 21 20.78 21.92 -0.02
CA ASP A 21 21.78 22.35 0.96
C ASP A 21 21.42 23.69 1.62
N SER A 22 20.33 24.33 1.18
CA SER A 22 19.94 25.67 1.61
C SER A 22 18.85 25.64 2.69
N ILE A 23 19.20 26.13 3.87
CA ILE A 23 18.25 26.32 4.97
C ILE A 23 17.09 27.27 4.61
N GLN A 24 17.34 28.20 3.69
CA GLN A 24 16.34 29.16 3.22
C GLN A 24 15.26 28.45 2.38
N MET A 25 15.66 27.48 1.55
CA MET A 25 14.74 26.64 0.77
C MET A 25 13.90 25.75 1.67
N LEU A 26 14.52 25.10 2.66
CA LEU A 26 13.81 24.32 3.67
C LEU A 26 12.77 25.17 4.43
N SER A 27 13.19 26.35 4.89
CA SER A 27 12.30 27.29 5.59
C SER A 27 11.14 27.77 4.71
N ARG A 28 11.38 27.92 3.40
CA ARG A 28 10.35 28.28 2.43
C ARG A 28 9.32 27.15 2.27
N TRP A 29 9.76 25.90 2.12
CA TRP A 29 8.86 24.76 2.00
C TRP A 29 8.00 24.52 3.24
N ILE A 30 8.53 24.82 4.43
CA ILE A 30 7.76 24.81 5.68
C ILE A 30 6.67 25.89 5.65
N ARG A 31 7.00 27.13 5.24
CA ARG A 31 6.01 28.22 5.14
C ARG A 31 4.94 27.97 4.08
N GLU A 32 5.32 27.35 2.97
CA GLU A 32 4.40 26.98 1.87
C GLU A 32 3.54 25.75 2.22
N GLY A 33 3.77 25.10 3.37
CA GLY A 33 3.04 23.89 3.78
C GLY A 33 3.41 22.65 2.98
N SER A 34 4.52 22.69 2.22
CA SER A 34 5.03 21.52 1.49
C SER A 34 5.65 20.48 2.43
N ILE A 35 6.19 20.94 3.57
CA ILE A 35 6.63 20.09 4.67
C ILE A 35 5.81 20.48 5.89
N VAL A 36 5.10 19.51 6.47
CA VAL A 36 4.30 19.73 7.68
C VAL A 36 5.25 19.83 8.87
N ALA A 37 5.31 21.02 9.47
CA ALA A 37 6.13 21.31 10.63
C ALA A 37 5.32 22.01 11.72
N SER A 38 5.59 21.66 12.97
CA SER A 38 5.00 22.30 14.14
C SER A 38 5.90 23.42 14.63
N ARG A 39 5.30 24.55 15.00
CA ARG A 39 6.06 25.65 15.62
C ARG A 39 6.21 25.36 17.11
N THR A 40 7.43 25.49 17.62
CA THR A 40 7.70 25.32 19.05
C THR A 40 7.24 26.56 19.83
N ASP A 41 6.80 26.39 21.09
CA ASP A 41 6.37 27.48 21.97
C ASP A 41 7.48 28.52 22.20
N ASN A 42 8.73 28.07 22.18
CA ASN A 42 9.90 28.92 22.26
C ASN A 42 10.33 29.39 20.86
N ARG A 43 10.29 30.71 20.63
CA ARG A 43 10.67 31.33 19.35
C ARG A 43 12.12 31.04 18.92
N LYS A 44 13.01 30.71 19.87
CA LYS A 44 14.41 30.37 19.59
C LYS A 44 14.59 28.95 19.03
N ASP A 45 13.67 28.04 19.32
CA ASP A 45 13.82 26.62 18.95
C ASP A 45 13.34 26.32 17.51
N GLY A 46 12.74 27.32 16.86
CA GLY A 46 12.36 27.24 15.45
C GLY A 46 11.21 26.27 15.18
N TRP A 47 11.28 25.61 14.02
CA TRP A 47 10.30 24.62 13.57
C TRP A 47 10.74 23.20 13.94
N ARG A 48 9.78 22.37 14.32
CA ARG A 48 9.94 20.93 14.54
C ARG A 48 9.27 20.17 13.40
N ILE A 49 10.01 19.26 12.80
CA ILE A 49 9.54 18.45 11.68
C ILE A 49 9.60 17.00 12.12
N THR A 50 8.47 16.30 12.08
CA THR A 50 8.46 14.86 12.32
C THR A 50 9.22 14.15 11.22
N ILE A 51 9.98 13.12 11.55
CA ILE A 51 10.72 12.29 10.59
C ILE A 51 9.83 11.81 9.44
N GLU A 52 8.61 11.36 9.75
CA GLU A 52 7.67 10.79 8.79
C GLU A 52 7.29 11.81 7.71
N ASN A 53 6.89 13.02 8.11
CA ASN A 53 6.57 14.10 7.16
C ASN A 53 7.77 14.52 6.31
N LEU A 54 8.99 14.44 6.86
CA LEU A 54 10.20 14.75 6.10
C LEU A 54 10.47 13.68 5.03
N TYR A 55 10.35 12.39 5.38
CA TYR A 55 10.51 11.30 4.43
C TYR A 55 9.40 11.25 3.38
N GLU A 56 8.16 11.58 3.75
CA GLU A 56 7.06 11.71 2.79
C GLU A 56 7.36 12.80 1.75
N PHE A 57 7.91 13.93 2.20
CA PHE A 57 8.35 14.99 1.29
C PHE A 57 9.51 14.54 0.38
N ILE A 58 10.49 13.82 0.93
CA ILE A 58 11.61 13.25 0.17
C ILE A 58 11.09 12.30 -0.90
N GLU A 59 10.20 11.37 -0.54
CA GLU A 59 9.60 10.40 -1.46
C GLU A 59 8.83 11.11 -2.59
N LYS A 60 8.10 12.18 -2.26
CA LYS A 60 7.39 12.99 -3.25
C LYS A 60 8.33 13.72 -4.21
N LYS A 61 9.50 14.18 -3.74
CA LYS A 61 10.49 14.88 -4.57
C LYS A 61 11.34 13.94 -5.40
N ARG A 62 11.67 12.76 -4.88
CA ARG A 62 12.46 11.73 -5.54
C ARG A 62 11.93 10.33 -5.16
N PRO A 63 10.92 9.82 -5.89
CA PRO A 63 10.33 8.52 -5.57
C PRO A 63 11.38 7.40 -5.71
N GLY A 64 11.43 6.49 -4.73
CA GLY A 64 12.35 5.35 -4.71
C GLY A 64 13.83 5.68 -4.40
N TRP A 65 14.20 6.97 -4.31
CA TRP A 65 15.56 7.39 -3.95
C TRP A 65 15.96 7.01 -2.52
N PRO A 66 15.06 7.07 -1.50
CA PRO A 66 15.37 6.57 -0.17
C PRO A 66 15.83 5.11 -0.13
N ARG A 67 15.23 4.27 -0.98
CA ARG A 67 15.57 2.85 -1.08
C ARG A 67 16.93 2.62 -1.75
N ILE A 68 17.22 3.40 -2.79
CA ILE A 68 18.49 3.33 -3.52
C ILE A 68 19.66 3.74 -2.60
N LEU A 69 19.53 4.85 -1.88
CA LEU A 69 20.56 5.30 -0.93
C LEU A 69 20.78 4.33 0.23
N ALA A 70 19.73 3.64 0.69
CA ALA A 70 19.88 2.62 1.73
C ALA A 70 20.73 1.43 1.25
N LEU A 71 20.57 0.99 0.00
CA LEU A 71 21.38 -0.06 -0.61
C LEU A 71 22.84 0.40 -0.79
N TYR A 72 23.05 1.61 -1.33
CA TYR A 72 24.40 2.15 -1.49
C TYR A 72 25.13 2.35 -0.16
N LYS A 73 24.46 2.83 0.89
CA LYS A 73 25.09 2.98 2.21
C LYS A 73 25.50 1.62 2.79
N GLN A 74 24.69 0.58 2.59
CA GLN A 74 25.02 -0.78 3.03
C GLN A 74 26.29 -1.29 2.33
N ASP A 75 26.43 -1.04 1.02
CA ASP A 75 27.61 -1.46 0.24
C ASP A 75 28.86 -0.61 0.58
N ILE A 76 28.69 0.66 0.95
CA ILE A 76 29.79 1.57 1.33
C ILE A 76 30.29 1.29 2.75
N ASP A 77 29.40 0.98 3.70
CA ASP A 77 29.79 0.60 5.06
C ASP A 77 30.58 -0.72 5.07
N GLU A 78 30.35 -1.61 4.09
CA GLU A 78 31.14 -2.83 3.87
C GLU A 78 32.54 -2.55 3.28
N LEU A 79 32.79 -1.32 2.78
CA LEU A 79 34.02 -0.94 2.09
C LEU A 79 34.92 0.07 2.85
N GLU A 80 34.56 0.52 4.05
CA GLU A 80 35.40 1.41 4.92
C GLU A 80 36.06 2.60 4.17
N LEU A 81 35.37 3.19 3.19
CA LEU A 81 35.86 4.33 2.42
C LEU A 81 35.36 5.64 3.06
N GLU A 82 36.26 6.37 3.73
CA GLU A 82 35.96 7.73 4.20
C GLU A 82 35.69 8.66 3.01
N PRO A 83 34.57 9.41 3.00
CA PRO A 83 34.29 10.36 1.92
C PRO A 83 34.99 11.69 2.20
N ASP A 84 36.28 11.81 1.87
CA ASP A 84 36.93 13.12 1.76
C ASP A 84 36.98 13.59 0.30
N ILE A 85 35.83 14.09 -0.17
CA ILE A 85 35.69 14.71 -1.50
C ILE A 85 35.80 16.25 -1.39
N ASN A 86 35.90 16.80 -0.17
CA ASN A 86 35.90 18.25 0.05
C ASN A 86 37.30 18.88 0.05
N GLU A 87 38.37 18.13 0.32
CA GLU A 87 39.73 18.67 0.26
C GLU A 87 40.22 18.93 -1.18
N GLU A 88 39.82 18.13 -2.16
CA GLU A 88 40.31 18.25 -3.54
C GLU A 88 39.76 19.50 -4.25
N PHE A 89 38.50 19.86 -3.98
CA PHE A 89 37.86 21.03 -4.59
C PHE A 89 38.47 22.36 -4.11
N ASN A 90 38.94 22.42 -2.86
CA ASN A 90 39.60 23.61 -2.31
C ASN A 90 41.04 23.80 -2.85
N ARG A 91 41.72 22.75 -3.29
CA ARG A 91 43.07 22.85 -3.89
C ARG A 91 43.06 23.44 -5.30
N LEU A 92 41.97 23.30 -6.06
CA LEU A 92 41.87 23.87 -7.41
C LEU A 92 41.52 25.35 -7.42
N ALA A 93 40.86 25.87 -6.38
CA ALA A 93 40.40 27.26 -6.35
C ALA A 93 41.53 28.29 -6.07
N THR A 94 42.70 27.87 -5.59
CA THR A 94 43.79 28.78 -5.19
C THR A 94 44.87 29.00 -6.24
N LYS A 95 44.73 28.45 -7.46
CA LYS A 95 45.79 28.53 -8.51
C LYS A 95 45.58 29.59 -9.60
N THR A 96 44.54 30.42 -9.53
CA THR A 96 44.20 31.38 -10.60
C THR A 96 44.40 32.86 -10.29
N GLU A 97 45.07 33.22 -9.19
CA GLU A 97 45.38 34.62 -8.91
C GLU A 97 46.83 34.79 -8.45
N THR A 98 47.73 35.09 -9.39
CA THR A 98 48.78 36.13 -9.26
C THR A 98 49.54 36.26 -10.58
N ASN A 99 49.35 37.39 -11.27
CA ASN A 99 50.33 37.93 -12.21
C ASN A 99 50.62 39.38 -11.79
N GLU A 100 51.90 39.72 -11.91
CA GLU A 100 52.52 41.05 -12.14
C GLU A 100 53.58 41.44 -11.10
N GLU A 101 54.85 41.37 -11.50
CA GLU A 101 55.73 42.55 -11.69
C GLU A 101 57.20 42.15 -11.96
N GLY A 102 57.85 42.88 -12.87
CA GLY A 102 59.29 43.18 -12.78
C GLY A 102 60.25 42.41 -13.68
N GLY A 103 60.74 43.06 -14.75
CA GLY A 103 61.78 42.52 -15.63
C GLY A 103 63.23 42.70 -15.15
N LYS A 104 64.14 41.86 -15.66
CA LYS A 104 65.56 42.17 -15.97
C LYS A 104 66.21 41.06 -16.82
N THR A 105 67.05 41.51 -17.74
CA THR A 105 67.79 40.80 -18.80
C THR A 105 68.82 39.77 -18.30
N VAL A 106 68.84 38.55 -18.85
CA VAL A 106 70.01 37.65 -18.92
C VAL A 106 69.94 36.78 -20.19
N GLU A 107 71.10 36.56 -20.79
CA GLU A 107 71.37 35.87 -22.05
C GLU A 107 70.99 34.36 -22.05
N ASN A 108 70.41 33.92 -23.17
CA ASN A 108 70.34 32.57 -23.76
C ASN A 108 70.22 31.30 -22.87
N PRO A 109 69.00 30.71 -22.81
CA PRO A 109 68.80 29.25 -22.70
C PRO A 109 67.75 28.69 -23.70
N ILE A 110 67.55 29.34 -24.85
CA ILE A 110 66.37 29.09 -25.72
C ILE A 110 66.40 27.70 -26.41
N ASN A 111 67.56 27.04 -26.51
CA ASN A 111 67.71 25.80 -27.30
C ASN A 111 67.50 24.49 -26.51
N GLU A 112 67.72 24.47 -25.19
CA GLU A 112 67.47 23.27 -24.36
C GLU A 112 66.00 23.17 -23.96
N ASN A 113 65.37 24.29 -23.58
CA ASN A 113 63.93 24.33 -23.27
C ASN A 113 63.05 23.91 -24.46
N SER A 114 63.45 24.18 -25.69
CA SER A 114 62.67 23.80 -26.88
C SER A 114 62.70 22.29 -27.18
N ARG A 115 63.75 21.58 -26.73
CA ARG A 115 63.84 20.12 -26.83
C ARG A 115 63.08 19.44 -25.70
N GLU A 116 63.25 19.90 -24.45
CA GLU A 116 62.47 19.41 -23.30
C GLU A 116 60.97 19.62 -23.50
N LEU A 117 60.53 20.79 -24.00
CA LEU A 117 59.12 21.05 -24.32
C LEU A 117 58.57 20.17 -25.46
N GLY A 118 59.43 19.73 -26.38
CA GLY A 118 59.06 18.82 -27.47
C GLY A 118 58.90 17.38 -27.00
N ASP A 119 59.83 16.90 -26.16
CA ASP A 119 59.79 15.59 -25.55
C ASP A 119 58.67 15.48 -24.51
N GLU A 120 58.38 16.56 -23.77
CA GLU A 120 57.26 16.64 -22.84
C GLU A 120 55.91 16.67 -23.59
N ASN A 121 55.81 17.34 -24.74
CA ASN A 121 54.61 17.30 -25.59
C ASN A 121 54.34 15.93 -26.20
N THR A 122 55.39 15.22 -26.62
CA THR A 122 55.24 13.86 -27.17
C THR A 122 54.84 12.87 -26.07
N THR A 123 55.38 13.02 -24.86
CA THR A 123 55.02 12.23 -23.67
C THR A 123 53.58 12.53 -23.20
N LEU A 124 53.17 13.80 -23.21
CA LEU A 124 51.79 14.23 -22.92
C LEU A 124 50.82 13.66 -23.95
N ASN A 125 51.08 13.79 -25.25
CA ASN A 125 50.21 13.25 -26.29
C ASN A 125 50.08 11.72 -26.22
N ALA A 126 51.16 11.01 -25.88
CA ALA A 126 51.10 9.57 -25.64
C ALA A 126 50.23 9.21 -24.43
N SER A 127 50.33 10.00 -23.35
CA SER A 127 49.51 9.82 -22.14
C SER A 127 48.02 10.11 -22.39
N THR A 128 47.70 11.15 -23.17
CA THR A 128 46.33 11.49 -23.55
C THR A 128 45.69 10.40 -24.41
N ASN A 129 46.44 9.86 -25.38
CA ASN A 129 45.96 8.76 -26.23
C ASN A 129 45.70 7.48 -25.43
N ASN A 130 46.58 7.14 -24.46
CA ASN A 130 46.36 5.99 -23.57
C ASN A 130 45.11 6.17 -22.71
N TYR A 131 44.91 7.36 -22.14
CA TYR A 131 43.72 7.66 -21.34
C TYR A 131 42.42 7.57 -22.17
N GLU A 132 42.42 8.05 -23.41
CA GLU A 132 41.28 7.92 -24.32
C GLU A 132 40.99 6.45 -24.69
N GLN A 133 42.03 5.64 -24.88
CA GLN A 133 41.89 4.20 -25.10
C GLN A 133 41.32 3.48 -23.89
N GLU A 134 41.86 3.71 -22.69
CA GLU A 134 41.36 3.11 -21.45
C GLU A 134 39.91 3.51 -21.18
N LYS A 135 39.57 4.78 -21.38
CA LYS A 135 38.19 5.27 -21.26
C LYS A 135 37.23 4.56 -22.21
N SER A 136 37.65 4.33 -23.46
CA SER A 136 36.87 3.59 -24.45
C SER A 136 36.65 2.12 -24.04
N ILE A 137 37.69 1.48 -23.49
CA ILE A 137 37.63 0.10 -22.99
C ILE A 137 36.65 0.02 -21.82
N VAL A 138 36.78 0.88 -20.81
CA VAL A 138 35.91 0.91 -19.63
C VAL A 138 34.45 1.13 -20.02
N GLN A 139 34.17 2.09 -20.90
CA GLN A 139 32.80 2.33 -21.40
C GLN A 139 32.23 1.12 -22.14
N SER A 140 33.04 0.39 -22.90
CA SER A 140 32.61 -0.80 -23.60
C SER A 140 32.28 -1.95 -22.64
N THR A 141 33.09 -2.11 -21.57
CA THR A 141 32.88 -3.13 -20.56
C THR A 141 31.65 -2.84 -19.70
N ASP A 142 31.43 -1.58 -19.32
CA ASP A 142 30.25 -1.17 -18.56
C ASP A 142 28.96 -1.40 -19.38
N LEU A 143 29.00 -1.10 -20.68
CA LEU A 143 27.90 -1.37 -21.59
C LEU A 143 27.54 -2.87 -21.67
N ASP A 144 28.54 -3.74 -21.69
CA ASP A 144 28.32 -5.18 -21.76
C ASP A 144 27.85 -5.76 -20.42
N ILE A 145 28.30 -5.22 -19.29
CA ILE A 145 27.78 -5.55 -17.96
C ILE A 145 26.30 -5.13 -17.86
N LEU A 146 25.98 -3.91 -18.27
CA LEU A 146 24.60 -3.39 -18.28
C LEU A 146 23.69 -4.24 -19.17
N LYS A 147 24.14 -4.65 -20.36
CA LYS A 147 23.36 -5.55 -21.24
C LYS A 147 23.07 -6.89 -20.56
N LYS A 148 24.07 -7.49 -19.90
CA LYS A 148 23.87 -8.75 -19.16
C LYS A 148 22.86 -8.59 -18.03
N GLN A 149 22.95 -7.51 -17.25
CA GLN A 149 21.99 -7.22 -16.18
C GLN A 149 20.58 -7.02 -16.72
N VAL A 150 20.41 -6.32 -17.85
CA VAL A 150 19.10 -6.13 -18.50
C VAL A 150 18.50 -7.47 -18.94
N GLU A 151 19.30 -8.36 -19.54
CA GLU A 151 18.81 -9.70 -19.94
C GLU A 151 18.45 -10.56 -18.72
N GLU A 152 19.21 -10.48 -17.64
CA GLU A 152 18.88 -11.18 -16.39
C GLU A 152 17.58 -10.66 -15.76
N LEU A 153 17.38 -9.35 -15.72
CA LEU A 153 16.14 -8.74 -15.24
C LEU A 153 14.93 -9.16 -16.08
N LYS A 154 15.06 -9.24 -17.42
CA LYS A 154 14.01 -9.76 -18.29
C LYS A 154 13.67 -11.22 -17.96
N LEU A 155 14.67 -12.06 -17.72
CA LEU A 155 14.46 -13.46 -17.34
C LEU A 155 13.76 -13.58 -15.99
N GLN A 156 14.14 -12.77 -15.01
CA GLN A 156 13.49 -12.72 -13.70
C GLN A 156 12.04 -12.26 -13.81
N GLN A 157 11.78 -11.21 -14.61
CA GLN A 157 10.43 -10.72 -14.87
C GLN A 157 9.53 -11.81 -15.47
N GLY A 158 10.02 -12.57 -16.46
CA GLY A 158 9.28 -13.69 -17.04
C GLY A 158 8.93 -14.79 -16.02
N LYS A 159 9.83 -15.08 -15.07
CA LYS A 159 9.55 -16.03 -13.98
C LYS A 159 8.48 -15.52 -13.01
N ILE A 160 8.52 -14.22 -12.67
CA ILE A 160 7.52 -13.58 -11.82
C ILE A 160 6.13 -13.63 -12.49
N GLU A 161 6.06 -13.35 -13.79
CA GLU A 161 4.80 -13.42 -14.53
C GLU A 161 4.22 -14.84 -14.58
N LEU A 162 5.07 -15.86 -14.85
CA LEU A 162 4.64 -17.26 -14.86
C LEU A 162 4.11 -17.72 -13.50
N THR A 163 4.83 -17.39 -12.42
CA THR A 163 4.41 -17.76 -11.06
C THR A 163 3.13 -17.04 -10.66
N SER A 164 3.01 -15.74 -10.94
CA SER A 164 1.80 -14.95 -10.69
C SER A 164 0.59 -15.51 -11.43
N ASN A 165 0.75 -15.83 -12.72
CA ASN A 165 -0.34 -16.38 -13.53
C ASN A 165 -0.81 -17.75 -13.04
N ASN A 166 0.09 -18.59 -12.53
CA ASN A 166 -0.28 -19.87 -11.94
C ASN A 166 -1.05 -19.68 -10.63
N SER A 167 -0.58 -18.82 -9.73
CA SER A 167 -1.29 -18.52 -8.48
C SER A 167 -2.67 -17.90 -8.73
N ILE A 168 -2.81 -17.04 -9.74
CA ILE A 168 -4.10 -16.47 -10.14
C ILE A 168 -5.06 -17.59 -10.57
N LYS A 169 -4.62 -18.52 -11.43
CA LYS A 169 -5.45 -19.64 -11.89
C LYS A 169 -5.90 -20.55 -10.74
N GLU A 170 -5.02 -20.82 -9.77
CA GLU A 170 -5.35 -21.60 -8.58
C GLU A 170 -6.44 -20.91 -7.73
N ILE A 171 -6.31 -19.60 -7.52
CA ILE A 171 -7.31 -18.79 -6.79
C ILE A 171 -8.65 -18.78 -7.55
N GLU A 172 -8.64 -18.60 -8.87
CA GLU A 172 -9.84 -18.63 -9.70
C GLU A 172 -10.56 -19.97 -9.63
N GLN A 173 -9.81 -21.08 -9.69
CA GLN A 173 -10.37 -22.42 -9.54
C GLN A 173 -11.00 -22.60 -8.16
N TYR A 174 -10.29 -22.22 -7.10
CA TYR A 174 -10.80 -22.31 -5.73
C TYR A 174 -12.09 -21.50 -5.54
N LEU A 175 -12.14 -20.28 -6.06
CA LEU A 175 -13.33 -19.43 -6.03
C LEU A 175 -14.51 -20.07 -6.76
N LYS A 176 -14.27 -20.66 -7.94
CA LYS A 176 -15.31 -21.32 -8.73
C LYS A 176 -15.90 -22.53 -8.01
N GLU A 177 -15.06 -23.34 -7.37
CA GLU A 177 -15.49 -24.50 -6.58
C GLU A 177 -16.32 -24.07 -5.37
N HIS A 178 -15.87 -23.06 -4.63
CA HIS A 178 -16.60 -22.53 -3.49
C HIS A 178 -17.94 -21.89 -3.87
N GLN A 179 -17.99 -21.15 -4.97
CA GLN A 179 -19.25 -20.58 -5.49
C GLN A 179 -20.26 -21.67 -5.82
N SER A 180 -19.83 -22.73 -6.52
CA SER A 180 -20.70 -23.87 -6.85
C SER A 180 -21.30 -24.52 -5.59
N LYS A 181 -20.47 -24.68 -4.55
CA LYS A 181 -20.91 -25.23 -3.26
C LYS A 181 -21.95 -24.34 -2.56
N ILE A 182 -21.71 -23.03 -2.53
CA ILE A 182 -22.65 -22.05 -1.96
C ILE A 182 -24.00 -22.09 -2.70
N PHE A 183 -23.98 -22.12 -4.04
CA PHE A 183 -25.23 -22.19 -4.81
C PHE A 183 -26.01 -23.48 -4.52
N SER A 184 -25.33 -24.62 -4.44
CA SER A 184 -25.97 -25.88 -4.07
C SER A 184 -26.63 -25.81 -2.69
N GLU A 185 -25.97 -25.19 -1.71
CA GLU A 185 -26.51 -25.04 -0.36
C GLU A 185 -27.72 -24.08 -0.32
N ILE A 186 -27.68 -22.98 -1.07
CA ILE A 186 -28.81 -22.07 -1.23
C ILE A 186 -30.02 -22.81 -1.84
N ASP A 187 -29.82 -23.63 -2.86
CA ASP A 187 -30.90 -24.38 -3.49
C ASP A 187 -31.51 -25.41 -2.53
N GLN A 188 -30.69 -26.09 -1.72
CA GLN A 188 -31.17 -26.98 -0.68
C GLN A 188 -32.01 -26.23 0.38
N LEU A 189 -31.58 -25.04 0.79
CA LEU A 189 -32.33 -24.21 1.74
C LEU A 189 -33.67 -23.75 1.15
N ARG A 190 -33.70 -23.37 -0.13
CA ARG A 190 -34.93 -22.99 -0.85
C ARG A 190 -35.93 -24.14 -0.93
N GLN A 191 -35.46 -25.36 -1.19
CA GLN A 191 -36.30 -26.55 -1.18
C GLN A 191 -36.90 -26.81 0.21
N LYS A 192 -36.09 -26.71 1.27
CA LYS A 192 -36.55 -26.84 2.66
C LYS A 192 -37.60 -25.78 3.03
N LEU A 193 -37.39 -24.54 2.60
CA LEU A 193 -38.35 -23.45 2.84
C LEU A 193 -39.70 -23.74 2.18
N THR A 194 -39.68 -24.16 0.90
CA THR A 194 -40.90 -24.55 0.17
C THR A 194 -41.64 -25.70 0.87
N ALA A 195 -40.90 -26.69 1.41
CA ALA A 195 -41.50 -27.80 2.14
C ALA A 195 -42.14 -27.35 3.46
N LEU A 196 -41.55 -26.38 4.17
CA LEU A 196 -42.13 -25.78 5.37
C LEU A 196 -43.41 -25.01 5.05
N ASP A 197 -43.43 -24.22 3.98
CA ASP A 197 -44.63 -23.50 3.53
C ASP A 197 -45.77 -24.47 3.22
N GLN A 198 -45.47 -25.60 2.57
CA GLN A 198 -46.45 -26.66 2.31
C GLN A 198 -47.00 -27.27 3.60
N MET A 199 -46.14 -27.57 4.57
CA MET A 199 -46.55 -28.09 5.88
C MET A 199 -47.41 -27.08 6.65
N GLU A 200 -47.06 -25.80 6.63
CA GLU A 200 -47.85 -24.73 7.26
C GLU A 200 -49.26 -24.67 6.67
N ASN A 201 -49.37 -24.72 5.34
CA ASN A 201 -50.66 -24.73 4.66
C ASN A 201 -51.50 -25.97 4.98
N GLN A 202 -50.87 -27.15 5.10
CA GLN A 202 -51.56 -28.37 5.52
C GLN A 202 -52.08 -28.26 6.97
N LEU A 203 -51.26 -27.71 7.88
CA LEU A 203 -51.64 -27.47 9.28
C LEU A 203 -52.82 -26.49 9.38
N LYS A 204 -52.78 -25.38 8.64
CA LYS A 204 -53.90 -24.42 8.57
C LYS A 204 -55.21 -25.10 8.16
N LYS A 205 -55.18 -25.88 7.08
CA LYS A 205 -56.34 -26.63 6.61
C LYS A 205 -56.87 -27.61 7.67
N TYR A 206 -55.97 -28.34 8.34
CA TYR A 206 -56.35 -29.27 9.40
C TYR A 206 -57.01 -28.57 10.60
N ILE A 207 -56.50 -27.40 10.98
CA ILE A 207 -57.08 -26.57 12.04
C ILE A 207 -58.48 -26.10 11.63
N ASP A 208 -58.66 -25.59 10.42
CA ASP A 208 -59.95 -25.12 9.91
C ASP A 208 -61.00 -26.24 9.87
N ASP A 209 -60.60 -27.44 9.40
CA ASP A 209 -61.46 -28.62 9.38
C ASP A 209 -61.87 -29.04 10.81
N SER A 210 -60.94 -28.97 11.76
CA SER A 210 -61.19 -29.30 13.18
C SER A 210 -62.12 -28.30 13.85
N ILE A 211 -61.94 -27.00 13.58
CA ILE A 211 -62.83 -25.94 14.04
C ILE A 211 -64.25 -26.14 13.47
N SER A 212 -64.36 -26.46 12.18
CA SER A 212 -65.66 -26.68 11.53
C SER A 212 -66.40 -27.89 12.13
N LYS A 213 -65.70 -29.02 12.36
CA LYS A 213 -66.27 -30.21 13.02
C LYS A 213 -66.78 -29.91 14.44
N THR A 214 -66.03 -29.12 15.22
CA THR A 214 -66.44 -28.77 16.58
C THR A 214 -67.66 -27.83 16.62
N LYS A 215 -67.77 -26.88 15.67
CA LYS A 215 -68.96 -26.04 15.51
C LYS A 215 -70.22 -26.86 15.22
N HIS A 216 -70.18 -27.74 14.22
CA HIS A 216 -71.31 -28.61 13.88
C HIS A 216 -71.74 -29.53 15.03
N LYS A 217 -70.79 -30.04 15.82
CA LYS A 217 -71.11 -30.86 17.00
C LYS A 217 -71.83 -30.05 18.10
N LYS A 218 -71.50 -28.77 18.27
CA LYS A 218 -72.20 -27.87 19.22
C LYS A 218 -73.61 -27.52 18.72
N GLU A 219 -73.77 -27.28 17.42
CA GLU A 219 -75.07 -26.98 16.81
C GLU A 219 -76.02 -28.18 16.91
N ASN A 220 -75.56 -29.38 16.57
CA ASN A 220 -76.36 -30.60 16.69
C ASN A 220 -76.75 -30.92 18.15
N LYS A 221 -75.84 -30.72 19.13
CA LYS A 221 -76.19 -30.87 20.56
C LYS A 221 -77.25 -29.85 21.00
N THR A 222 -77.19 -28.63 20.49
CA THR A 222 -78.17 -27.57 20.83
C THR A 222 -79.55 -27.86 20.24
N GLN A 223 -79.62 -28.43 19.03
CA GLN A 223 -80.88 -28.85 18.41
C GLN A 223 -81.49 -30.08 19.08
N VAL A 224 -80.68 -31.08 19.45
CA VAL A 224 -81.18 -32.27 20.18
C VAL A 224 -81.74 -31.89 21.56
N ASN A 225 -81.12 -30.95 22.27
CA ASN A 225 -81.61 -30.51 23.59
C ASN A 225 -82.90 -29.67 23.49
N LYS A 226 -83.07 -28.86 22.44
CA LYS A 226 -84.33 -28.14 22.17
C LYS A 226 -85.49 -29.08 21.86
N ASN A 227 -85.23 -30.17 21.11
CA ASN A 227 -86.26 -31.16 20.80
C ASN A 227 -86.64 -32.05 21.99
N GLN A 228 -85.80 -32.17 23.03
CA GLN A 228 -86.11 -32.94 24.25
C GLN A 228 -86.88 -32.14 25.32
N MET A 229 -86.84 -30.80 25.30
CA MET A 229 -87.66 -29.95 26.19
C MET A 229 -89.09 -29.69 25.68
N SER A 230 -89.49 -30.31 24.56
CA SER A 230 -90.81 -30.13 23.92
C SER A 230 -91.71 -31.36 24.09
N LEU A 231 -91.65 -32.04 25.23
CA LEU A 231 -92.59 -33.09 25.62
C LEU A 231 -93.68 -32.49 26.54
N PRO A 232 -94.98 -32.54 26.18
CA PRO A 232 -96.05 -32.02 27.03
C PRO A 232 -96.30 -32.96 28.22
N GLY A 233 -95.93 -32.51 29.41
CA GLY A 233 -96.40 -33.07 30.67
C GLY A 233 -97.84 -32.62 30.93
N VAL A 234 -98.75 -33.58 30.82
CA VAL A 234 -99.97 -33.80 31.63
C VAL A 234 -100.44 -32.63 32.48
N GLY A 235 -101.60 -32.09 32.13
CA GLY A 235 -102.48 -31.38 33.05
C GLY A 235 -103.91 -31.83 32.80
N LYS A 236 -104.44 -32.72 33.64
CA LYS A 236 -105.86 -32.77 33.99
C LYS A 236 -106.00 -33.23 35.43
N GLU A 237 -106.75 -32.39 36.13
CA GLU A 237 -106.98 -32.31 37.56
C GLU A 237 -107.80 -33.49 38.09
N GLU A 238 -107.59 -33.72 39.39
CA GLU A 238 -108.43 -34.52 40.28
C GLU A 238 -109.86 -33.97 40.28
N GLU A 239 -110.85 -34.85 40.08
CA GLU A 239 -112.21 -34.61 40.54
C GLU A 239 -112.70 -35.85 41.29
N TRP A 240 -113.32 -35.55 42.42
CA TRP A 240 -113.71 -36.44 43.51
C TRP A 240 -114.80 -37.42 43.05
N GLU A 241 -114.81 -38.64 43.60
CA GLU A 241 -116.05 -39.22 44.11
C GLU A 241 -115.80 -40.40 45.04
N THR A 242 -116.63 -40.42 46.07
CA THR A 242 -116.75 -41.29 47.23
C THR A 242 -116.99 -42.76 46.88
N GLU A 243 -116.75 -43.67 47.84
CA GLU A 243 -117.83 -44.40 48.55
C GLU A 243 -117.44 -45.83 49.01
N ASN A 244 -117.46 -45.98 50.34
CA ASN A 244 -117.88 -47.12 51.17
C ASN A 244 -117.21 -48.52 51.14
N GLN A 245 -116.84 -48.88 52.39
CA GLN A 245 -116.90 -50.17 53.10
C GLN A 245 -115.74 -51.16 52.97
#